data_AF-A0A7V2FKS6-F1
#
_entry.id   AF-A0A7V2FKS6-F1
#
_cell.length_a   1.000
_cell.length_b   1.000
_cell.length_c   1.000
_cell.angle_alpha   90.00
_cell.angle_beta   90.00
_cell.angle_gamma   90.00
#
_symmetry.space_group_name_H-M   'P 1'
#
loop_
_entity.id
_entity.type
_entity.pdbx_description
1 polymer ?
#
loop_
_entity_poly.entity_id
_entity_poly.type
_entity_poly.pdbx_seq_one_letter_code
_entity_poly.pdbx_strand_id
1 'polypeptide(L)'
;MWLAALTPYGQKLWERSFGGPYDENGTTLLSIPAGLILVAQKENRFSEGPPHPDAWTLHLKAVPCHEVPVEVQTDVPSLREKAGRAIRFWVRLPSAYRALRIHWDFGDGSSATGPEVEHVFGEPGSYSVQATLSLAYGCLELPLPPLLLRINRP
;
A
#
# COMPACT_ATOMS: atom_id res chain seq x y z
N MET A 1 2.96 28.21 0.49
CA MET A 1 2.35 27.07 1.23
C MET A 1 3.43 26.08 1.64
N TRP A 2 3.48 25.68 2.90
CA TRP A 2 4.41 24.65 3.40
C TRP A 2 3.72 23.29 3.47
N LEU A 3 4.35 22.27 2.90
CA LEU A 3 3.82 20.90 2.87
C LEU A 3 4.87 19.92 3.41
N ALA A 4 4.42 19.01 4.28
CA ALA A 4 5.23 17.90 4.76
C ALA A 4 4.59 16.57 4.39
N ALA A 5 5.40 15.65 3.87
CA ALA A 5 5.04 14.25 3.78
C ALA A 5 5.54 13.52 5.02
N LEU A 6 4.65 12.73 5.62
CA LEU A 6 4.93 11.97 6.82
C LEU A 6 4.76 10.46 6.54
N THR A 7 5.44 9.64 7.34
CA THR A 7 5.10 8.22 7.47
C THR A 7 3.76 8.07 8.20
N PRO A 8 3.14 6.88 8.17
CA PRO A 8 1.95 6.60 8.97
C PRO A 8 2.12 6.79 10.49
N TYR A 9 3.36 6.88 10.99
CA TYR A 9 3.68 7.12 12.40
C TYR A 9 4.06 8.57 12.68
N GLY A 10 3.82 9.47 11.73
CA GLY A 10 4.10 10.89 11.87
C GLY A 10 5.58 11.27 11.72
N GLN A 11 6.46 10.36 11.26
CA GLN A 11 7.85 10.70 10.99
C GLN A 11 7.96 11.47 9.67
N LYS A 12 8.72 12.55 9.64
CA LYS A 12 8.89 13.37 8.43
C LYS A 12 9.69 12.64 7.36
N LEU A 13 9.10 12.43 6.19
CA LEU A 13 9.78 11.93 4.99
C LEU A 13 10.47 13.07 4.25
N TRP A 14 9.73 14.15 4.00
CA TRP A 14 10.25 15.38 3.41
C TRP A 14 9.34 16.57 3.74
N GLU A 15 9.87 17.77 3.59
CA GLU A 15 9.08 19.02 3.58
C GLU A 15 9.52 19.89 2.41
N ARG A 16 8.57 20.61 1.83
CA ARG A 16 8.81 21.55 0.73
C ARG A 16 7.83 22.71 0.82
N SER A 17 8.31 23.89 0.47
CA SER A 17 7.47 25.06 0.25
C SER A 17 7.13 25.16 -1.23
N PHE A 18 5.86 25.37 -1.54
CA PHE A 18 5.33 25.54 -2.89
C PHE A 18 4.55 26.86 -2.94
N GLY A 19 4.64 27.56 -4.07
CA GLY A 19 4.07 28.90 -4.23
C GLY A 19 5.15 29.95 -4.49
N GLY A 20 4.75 31.22 -4.42
CA GLY A 20 5.61 32.38 -4.58
C GLY A 20 6.00 32.99 -3.22
N PRO A 21 6.40 34.27 -3.21
CA PRO A 21 6.82 34.96 -1.98
C PRO A 21 5.63 35.44 -1.10
N TYR A 22 4.40 35.07 -1.44
CA TYR A 22 3.18 35.56 -0.78
C TYR A 22 2.50 34.43 -0.01
N ASP A 23 1.44 34.75 0.73
CA ASP A 23 0.68 33.71 1.45
C ASP A 23 -0.11 32.84 0.45
N GLU A 24 -0.01 31.52 0.60
CA GLU A 24 -0.82 30.55 -0.14
C GLU A 24 -1.47 29.55 0.79
N ASN A 25 -2.72 29.19 0.47
CA ASN A 25 -3.55 28.29 1.24
C ASN A 25 -3.93 27.04 0.43
N GLY A 26 -3.80 25.87 1.06
CA GLY A 26 -4.24 24.60 0.49
C GLY A 26 -5.72 24.39 0.77
N THR A 27 -6.53 24.15 -0.26
CA THR A 27 -8.00 24.09 -0.12
C THR A 27 -8.55 22.67 -0.15
N THR A 28 -7.94 21.76 -0.90
CA THR A 28 -8.44 20.40 -1.09
C THR A 28 -7.30 19.43 -1.32
N LEU A 29 -7.46 18.23 -0.74
CA LEU A 29 -6.64 17.05 -1.01
C LEU A 29 -7.56 15.98 -1.64
N LEU A 30 -7.30 15.67 -2.91
CA LEU A 30 -7.99 14.60 -3.63
C LEU A 30 -7.04 13.41 -3.78
N SER A 31 -7.45 12.24 -3.32
CA SER A 31 -6.73 10.99 -3.58
C SER A 31 -7.11 10.43 -4.94
N ILE A 32 -6.11 10.06 -5.73
CA ILE A 32 -6.26 9.37 -7.01
C ILE A 32 -5.37 8.11 -7.02
N PRO A 33 -5.65 7.11 -7.87
CA PRO A 33 -4.83 5.89 -7.91
C PRO A 33 -3.34 6.13 -8.17
N ALA A 34 -2.99 7.22 -8.86
CA ALA A 34 -1.60 7.58 -9.16
C ALA A 34 -0.92 8.48 -8.10
N GLY A 35 -1.63 8.90 -7.04
CA GLY A 35 -1.12 9.96 -6.17
C GLY A 35 -2.15 10.75 -5.39
N LEU A 36 -1.71 11.90 -4.91
CA LEU A 36 -2.58 12.93 -4.33
C LEU A 36 -2.52 14.16 -5.21
N ILE A 37 -3.68 14.74 -5.51
CA ILE A 37 -3.78 16.09 -6.07
C ILE A 37 -4.11 17.02 -4.92
N LEU A 38 -3.24 17.98 -4.68
CA LEU A 38 -3.53 19.11 -3.81
C LEU A 38 -3.89 20.31 -4.67
N VAL A 39 -5.04 20.93 -4.37
CA VAL A 39 -5.46 22.19 -4.99
C VAL A 39 -5.15 23.32 -4.01
N ALA A 40 -4.31 24.25 -4.44
CA ALA A 40 -3.93 25.41 -3.66
C ALA A 40 -4.37 26.69 -4.36
N GLN A 41 -4.68 27.69 -3.55
CA GLN A 41 -5.01 29.03 -3.99
C GLN A 41 -4.05 30.02 -3.34
N LYS A 42 -3.65 31.03 -4.09
CA LYS A 42 -2.97 32.19 -3.53
C LYS A 42 -3.94 32.99 -2.67
N GLU A 43 -3.57 33.30 -1.43
CA GLU A 43 -4.39 34.13 -0.55
C GLU A 43 -3.68 35.48 -0.36
N ASN A 44 -3.98 36.44 -1.24
CA ASN A 44 -3.39 37.78 -1.18
C ASN A 44 -4.09 38.64 -0.10
N ARG A 45 -3.89 38.36 1.19
CA ARG A 45 -4.47 39.19 2.26
C ARG A 45 -3.82 40.57 2.42
N PHE A 46 -2.64 40.80 1.81
CA PHE A 46 -1.82 41.99 2.08
C PHE A 46 -1.30 42.76 0.84
N SER A 47 -1.74 42.45 -0.38
CA SER A 47 -1.34 43.22 -1.58
C SER A 47 -2.38 44.28 -1.93
N GLU A 48 -1.98 45.56 -1.99
CA GLU A 48 -2.81 46.60 -2.62
C GLU A 48 -2.90 46.35 -4.14
N GLY A 49 -4.02 45.77 -4.58
CA GLY A 49 -4.31 45.47 -5.99
C GLY A 49 -5.57 44.58 -6.13
N PRO A 50 -6.19 44.50 -7.32
CA PRO A 50 -7.34 43.64 -7.53
C PRO A 50 -6.99 42.18 -7.19
N PRO A 51 -7.88 41.42 -6.52
CA PRO A 51 -7.61 40.02 -6.23
C PRO A 51 -7.41 39.24 -7.54
N HIS A 52 -6.23 38.68 -7.71
CA HIS A 52 -5.94 37.69 -8.75
C HIS A 52 -5.99 36.30 -8.10
N PRO A 53 -7.11 35.55 -8.22
CA PRO A 53 -7.16 34.18 -7.74
C PRO A 53 -6.37 33.28 -8.70
N ASP A 54 -5.05 33.22 -8.49
CA ASP A 54 -4.22 32.23 -9.16
C ASP A 54 -4.38 30.90 -8.42
N ALA A 55 -5.11 29.97 -9.04
CA ALA A 55 -5.24 28.60 -8.57
C ALA A 55 -4.20 27.71 -9.25
N TRP A 56 -3.58 26.81 -8.48
CA TRP A 56 -2.62 25.86 -9.01
C TRP A 56 -2.78 24.49 -8.35
N THR A 57 -2.39 23.46 -9.09
CA THR A 57 -2.48 22.07 -8.64
C THR A 57 -1.09 21.49 -8.44
N LEU A 58 -0.90 20.80 -7.32
CA LEU A 58 0.28 19.98 -7.07
C LEU A 58 -0.10 18.51 -7.20
N HIS A 59 0.51 17.82 -8.16
CA HIS A 59 0.39 16.37 -8.27
C HIS A 59 1.56 15.72 -7.53
N LEU A 60 1.25 15.17 -6.34
CA LEU A 60 2.17 14.34 -5.60
C LEU A 60 2.03 12.92 -6.12
N LYS A 61 3.03 12.45 -6.87
CA LYS A 61 3.07 11.05 -7.31
C LYS A 61 3.06 10.15 -6.09
N ALA A 62 2.12 9.21 -6.02
CA ALA A 62 2.22 8.12 -5.07
C ALA A 62 3.46 7.29 -5.42
N VAL A 63 4.06 6.66 -4.42
CA VAL A 63 4.98 5.53 -4.68
C VAL A 63 4.14 4.48 -5.41
N PRO A 64 4.51 4.07 -6.64
CA PRO A 64 3.78 3.04 -7.36
C PRO A 64 3.75 1.76 -6.52
N CYS A 65 2.57 1.16 -6.33
CA CYS A 65 2.38 0.00 -5.47
C CYS A 65 3.26 -1.21 -5.84
N HIS A 66 3.72 -1.26 -7.09
CA HIS A 66 4.61 -2.30 -7.59
C HIS A 66 6.04 -2.23 -7.03
N GLU A 67 6.44 -1.12 -6.40
CA GLU A 67 7.78 -0.97 -5.82
C GLU A 67 7.85 -1.34 -4.33
N VAL A 68 6.74 -1.74 -3.72
CA VAL A 68 6.75 -2.15 -2.31
C VAL A 68 7.36 -3.56 -2.24
N PRO A 69 8.49 -3.77 -1.52
CA PRO A 69 9.12 -5.07 -1.41
C PRO A 69 8.33 -5.94 -0.41
N VAL A 70 7.21 -6.49 -0.87
CA VAL A 70 6.33 -7.36 -0.10
C VAL A 70 6.44 -8.78 -0.64
N GLU A 71 6.63 -9.73 0.26
CA GLU A 71 6.72 -11.14 -0.08
C GLU A 71 5.78 -11.95 0.80
N VAL A 72 5.13 -12.95 0.18
CA VAL A 72 4.46 -14.02 0.91
C VAL A 72 5.52 -14.90 1.56
N GLN A 73 5.28 -15.27 2.81
CA GLN A 73 6.14 -16.13 3.61
C GLN A 73 5.33 -17.30 4.17
N THR A 74 6.04 -18.37 4.51
CA THR A 74 5.46 -19.58 5.09
C THR A 74 6.44 -20.24 6.06
N ASP A 75 5.92 -21.03 7.00
CA ASP A 75 6.73 -21.84 7.91
C ASP A 75 7.30 -23.11 7.25
N VAL A 76 7.09 -23.29 5.94
CA VAL A 76 7.66 -24.36 5.11
C VAL A 76 8.74 -23.80 4.18
N PRO A 77 10.01 -23.70 4.63
CA PRO A 77 11.09 -23.07 3.85
C PRO A 77 11.45 -23.82 2.56
N SER A 78 11.16 -25.12 2.48
CA SER A 78 11.40 -25.93 1.28
C SER A 78 10.35 -25.73 0.18
N LEU A 79 9.25 -25.03 0.48
CA LEU A 79 8.03 -24.96 -0.34
C LEU A 79 7.50 -26.35 -0.74
N ARG A 80 7.78 -27.35 0.10
CA ARG A 80 7.38 -28.75 -0.08
C ARG A 80 6.91 -29.30 1.24
N GLU A 81 5.65 -29.72 1.30
CA GLU A 81 5.04 -30.25 2.52
C GLU A 81 4.14 -31.45 2.20
N LYS A 82 3.67 -32.16 3.23
CA LYS A 82 2.71 -33.26 3.11
C LYS A 82 1.26 -32.77 3.24
N ALA A 83 0.35 -33.43 2.52
CA ALA A 83 -1.08 -33.20 2.67
C ALA A 83 -1.53 -33.45 4.13
N GLY A 84 -2.50 -32.65 4.60
CA GLY A 84 -3.04 -32.74 5.95
C GLY A 84 -2.24 -31.98 7.02
N ARG A 85 -1.09 -31.37 6.69
CA ARG A 85 -0.32 -30.54 7.61
C ARG A 85 -0.82 -29.09 7.58
N ALA A 86 -0.99 -28.47 8.75
CA ALA A 86 -1.37 -27.06 8.88
C ALA A 86 -0.18 -26.12 8.66
N ILE A 87 -0.19 -25.37 7.57
CA ILE A 87 0.89 -24.47 7.15
C ILE A 87 0.50 -23.04 7.52
N ARG A 88 1.46 -22.30 8.11
CA ARG A 88 1.29 -20.88 8.41
C ARG A 88 1.75 -20.03 7.24
N PHE A 89 1.00 -18.96 6.98
CA PHE A 89 1.29 -17.97 5.96
C PHE A 89 1.20 -16.56 6.54
N TRP A 90 2.16 -15.71 6.19
CA TRP A 90 2.17 -14.28 6.54
C TRP A 90 2.83 -13.47 5.44
N VAL A 91 2.69 -12.15 5.51
CA VAL A 91 3.38 -11.22 4.60
C VAL A 91 4.50 -10.50 5.34
N ARG A 92 5.65 -10.35 4.69
CA ARG A 92 6.72 -9.48 5.19
C ARG A 92 6.53 -8.09 4.60
N LEU A 93 6.18 -7.13 5.45
CA LEU A 93 6.03 -5.71 5.08
C LEU A 93 7.13 -4.86 5.72
N PRO A 94 7.72 -3.90 5.00
CA PRO A 94 8.57 -2.89 5.63
C PRO A 94 7.74 -2.08 6.64
N SER A 95 8.37 -1.68 7.74
CA SER A 95 7.69 -0.99 8.86
C SER A 95 6.96 0.29 8.44
N ALA A 96 7.43 0.97 7.40
CA ALA A 96 6.83 2.18 6.84
C ALA A 96 5.43 1.97 6.24
N TYR A 97 5.05 0.72 5.93
CA TYR A 97 3.76 0.37 5.36
C TYR A 97 2.87 -0.32 6.38
N ARG A 98 1.56 -0.15 6.21
CA ARG A 98 0.55 -0.83 7.02
C ARG A 98 -0.54 -1.38 6.12
N ALA A 99 -0.74 -2.69 6.19
CA ALA A 99 -1.91 -3.32 5.59
C ALA A 99 -3.15 -3.07 6.46
N LEU A 100 -4.22 -2.63 5.82
CA LEU A 100 -5.57 -2.51 6.39
C LEU A 100 -6.31 -3.84 6.27
N ARG A 101 -6.11 -4.55 5.17
CA ARG A 101 -6.69 -5.87 4.90
C ARG A 101 -5.71 -6.72 4.12
N ILE A 102 -5.71 -8.01 4.40
CA ILE A 102 -4.94 -9.02 3.68
C ILE A 102 -5.89 -10.16 3.37
N HIS A 103 -6.03 -10.48 2.09
CA HIS A 103 -6.81 -11.60 1.59
C HIS A 103 -5.89 -12.66 1.00
N TRP A 104 -6.19 -13.92 1.26
CA TRP A 104 -5.42 -15.08 0.85
C TRP A 104 -6.26 -15.97 -0.06
N ASP A 105 -5.70 -16.35 -1.19
CA ASP A 105 -6.19 -17.43 -2.07
C ASP A 105 -5.14 -18.54 -2.05
N PHE A 106 -5.53 -19.75 -1.66
CA PHE A 106 -4.61 -20.87 -1.54
C PHE A 106 -4.50 -21.70 -2.84
N GLY A 107 -5.30 -21.41 -3.86
CA GLY A 107 -5.31 -22.11 -5.14
C GLY A 107 -5.99 -23.49 -5.13
N ASP A 108 -6.58 -23.88 -4.01
CA ASP A 108 -7.41 -25.10 -3.86
C ASP A 108 -8.92 -24.79 -3.79
N GLY A 109 -9.29 -23.53 -4.03
CA GLY A 109 -10.66 -23.02 -3.93
C GLY A 109 -11.02 -22.47 -2.55
N SER A 110 -10.15 -22.60 -1.56
CA SER A 110 -10.32 -21.99 -0.24
C SER A 110 -9.64 -20.62 -0.15
N SER A 111 -10.06 -19.81 0.83
CA SER A 111 -9.51 -18.48 1.07
C SER A 111 -9.54 -18.11 2.56
N ALA A 112 -8.73 -17.12 2.92
CA ALA A 112 -8.69 -16.58 4.28
C ALA A 112 -8.45 -15.07 4.30
N THR A 113 -8.62 -14.46 5.48
CA THR A 113 -8.30 -13.05 5.70
C THR A 113 -7.58 -12.86 7.02
N GLY A 114 -6.47 -12.11 7.02
CA GLY A 114 -5.69 -11.84 8.23
C GLY A 114 -4.20 -11.61 7.95
N PRO A 115 -3.47 -10.98 8.88
CA PRO A 115 -2.04 -10.74 8.75
C PRO A 115 -1.19 -12.02 8.80
N GLU A 116 -1.67 -13.01 9.53
CA GLU A 116 -1.13 -14.36 9.61
C GLU A 116 -2.32 -15.32 9.60
N VAL A 117 -2.24 -16.38 8.81
CA VAL A 117 -3.30 -17.38 8.65
C VAL A 117 -2.71 -18.79 8.62
N GLU A 118 -3.51 -19.77 9.03
CA GLU A 118 -3.20 -21.19 8.89
C GLU A 118 -4.11 -21.83 7.85
N HIS A 119 -3.56 -22.72 7.04
CA HIS A 119 -4.32 -23.49 6.05
C HIS A 119 -3.83 -24.94 5.94
N VAL A 120 -4.75 -25.85 5.62
CA VAL A 120 -4.47 -27.28 5.45
C VAL A 120 -4.87 -27.71 4.04
N PHE A 121 -3.89 -28.16 3.26
CA PHE A 121 -4.15 -28.75 1.93
C PHE A 121 -4.50 -30.23 2.08
N GLY A 122 -5.72 -30.60 1.67
CA GLY A 122 -6.23 -31.97 1.80
C GLY A 122 -5.66 -32.95 0.78
N GLU A 123 -5.29 -32.46 -0.41
CA GLU A 123 -4.83 -33.29 -1.51
C GLU A 123 -3.38 -32.96 -1.93
N PRO A 124 -2.62 -33.95 -2.44
CA PRO A 124 -1.33 -33.68 -3.08
C PRO A 124 -1.51 -32.89 -4.38
N GLY A 125 -0.65 -31.90 -4.61
CA GLY A 125 -0.75 -31.01 -5.76
C GLY A 125 0.28 -29.92 -5.75
N SER A 126 0.27 -29.10 -6.80
CA SER A 126 1.00 -27.83 -6.84
C SER A 126 -0.03 -26.71 -6.68
N TYR A 127 0.16 -25.88 -5.67
CA TYR A 127 -0.75 -24.79 -5.31
C TYR A 127 -0.06 -23.45 -5.50
N SER A 128 -0.79 -22.49 -6.06
CA SER A 128 -0.34 -21.12 -6.27
C SER A 128 -0.96 -20.25 -5.18
N VAL A 129 -0.26 -20.10 -4.06
CA VAL A 129 -0.75 -19.30 -2.93
C VAL A 129 -0.52 -17.82 -3.22
N GLN A 130 -1.58 -17.03 -3.18
CA GLN A 130 -1.55 -15.60 -3.47
C GLN A 130 -2.11 -14.79 -2.31
N ALA A 131 -1.45 -13.67 -1.98
CA ALA A 131 -1.98 -12.68 -1.06
C ALA A 131 -2.27 -11.37 -1.79
N THR A 132 -3.39 -10.73 -1.44
CA THR A 132 -3.79 -9.40 -1.92
C THR A 132 -3.91 -8.46 -0.73
N LEU A 133 -3.18 -7.34 -0.76
CA LEU A 133 -3.12 -6.39 0.35
C LEU A 133 -3.86 -5.10 -0.02
N SER A 134 -4.67 -4.59 0.91
CA SER A 134 -5.11 -3.20 0.89
C SER A 134 -4.26 -2.40 1.87
N LEU A 135 -3.50 -1.42 1.38
CA LEU A 135 -2.61 -0.61 2.22
C LEU A 135 -3.26 0.74 2.55
N ALA A 136 -2.84 1.33 3.68
CA ALA A 136 -3.14 2.73 3.92
C ALA A 136 -2.39 3.62 2.91
N TYR A 137 -3.07 4.61 2.33
CA TYR A 137 -2.50 5.69 1.48
C TYR A 137 -2.12 5.32 0.04
N GLY A 138 -3.10 4.89 -0.77
CA GLY A 138 -3.03 4.95 -2.24
C GLY A 138 -2.76 3.62 -2.96
N CYS A 139 -2.46 2.55 -2.23
CA CYS A 139 -2.43 1.19 -2.78
C CYS A 139 -3.68 0.46 -2.34
N LEU A 140 -4.75 0.63 -3.12
CA LEU A 140 -6.06 0.05 -2.82
C LEU A 140 -5.98 -1.48 -2.78
N GLU A 141 -5.24 -2.08 -3.72
CA GLU A 141 -5.01 -3.53 -3.83
C GLU A 141 -3.64 -3.80 -4.47
N LEU A 142 -2.78 -4.54 -3.77
CA LEU A 142 -1.49 -5.02 -4.28
C LEU A 142 -1.51 -6.54 -4.35
N PRO A 143 -1.68 -7.15 -5.54
CA PRO A 143 -1.47 -8.58 -5.71
C PRO A 143 0.02 -8.89 -5.64
N LEU A 144 0.40 -9.83 -4.78
CA LEU A 144 1.79 -10.29 -4.70
C LEU A 144 2.08 -11.38 -5.74
N PRO A 145 3.35 -11.55 -6.16
CA PRO A 145 3.76 -12.73 -6.89
C PRO A 145 3.34 -14.00 -6.12
N PRO A 146 2.79 -15.01 -6.81
CA PRO A 146 2.33 -16.21 -6.14
C PRO A 146 3.49 -17.03 -5.59
N LEU A 147 3.27 -17.60 -4.40
CA LEU A 147 4.14 -18.60 -3.81
C LEU A 147 3.71 -19.99 -4.29
N LEU A 148 4.56 -20.64 -5.10
CA LEU A 148 4.29 -21.99 -5.59
C LEU A 148 4.68 -23.03 -4.52
N LEU A 149 3.67 -23.68 -3.96
CA LEU A 149 3.81 -24.69 -2.93
C LEU A 149 3.53 -26.07 -3.51
N ARG A 150 4.38 -27.05 -3.22
CA ARG A 150 4.15 -28.44 -3.62
C ARG A 150 3.75 -29.29 -2.41
N ILE A 151 2.53 -29.80 -2.45
CA ILE A 151 1.99 -30.72 -1.46
C ILE A 151 2.16 -32.14 -1.99
N ASN A 152 2.83 -32.97 -1.20
CA ASN A 152 3.08 -34.37 -1.51
C ASN A 152 2.10 -35.25 -0.75
N ARG A 153 2.06 -36.53 -1.12
CA ARG A 153 1.34 -37.54 -0.34
C ARG A 153 1.87 -37.59 1.11
N PRO A 154 1.02 -37.98 2.08
CA PRO A 154 1.42 -38.17 3.47
C PRO A 154 2.63 -39.08 3.66
#